data_AF-A0A7S2M6K1-F1
#
_entry.id   AF-A0A7S2M6K1-F1
#
_cell.length_a   1.000
_cell.length_b   1.000
_cell.length_c   1.000
_cell.angle_alpha   90.00
_cell.angle_beta   90.00
_cell.angle_gamma   90.00
#
_symmetry.space_group_name_H-M   'P 1'
#
loop_
_entity.id
_entity.type
_entity.pdbx_description
1 polymer ?
#
loop_
_entity_poly.entity_id
_entity_poly.type
_entity_poly.pdbx_seq_one_letter_code
_entity_poly.pdbx_strand_id
1 'polypeptide(L)'
;MKLARQQASGTQASLLALLAWACAAHFVLHAAGASLWDSPCDCGCCLVTYRPPALQVNGVDQMCSVSEACPEQCQVQGRNTLTSSTDDGVLETSRFCLMDCLPRTREARDGCAPLSADQAGRLVTPSGNGADPATLGDAWPPPAELPETAAARGASAPASGDLAPSW
;
A
#
# COMPACT_ATOMS: atom_id res chain seq x y z
N MET A 1 -61.06 61.14 13.53
CA MET A 1 -59.63 61.25 13.13
C MET A 1 -59.04 59.85 13.17
N LYS A 2 -58.97 59.18 12.00
CA LYS A 2 -57.74 58.88 11.23
C LYS A 2 -56.62 58.24 12.06
N LEU A 3 -56.36 56.94 11.82
CA LEU A 3 -55.03 56.30 11.65
C LEU A 3 -55.27 54.78 11.51
N ALA A 4 -55.47 54.30 10.29
CA ALA A 4 -54.43 53.77 9.39
C ALA A 4 -53.91 52.39 9.83
N ARG A 5 -54.53 51.33 9.30
CA ARG A 5 -53.94 49.99 9.20
C ARG A 5 -53.57 49.78 7.73
N GLN A 6 -52.28 49.82 7.41
CA GLN A 6 -51.79 49.43 6.09
C GLN A 6 -50.66 48.41 6.23
N GLN A 7 -50.91 47.25 5.62
CA GLN A 7 -50.02 46.54 4.71
C GLN A 7 -48.72 45.94 5.28
N ALA A 8 -48.80 44.66 5.62
CA ALA A 8 -47.65 43.75 5.63
C ALA A 8 -48.10 42.41 5.00
N SER A 9 -47.83 42.20 3.72
CA SER A 9 -47.89 40.88 3.06
C SER A 9 -47.55 41.05 1.58
N GLY A 10 -46.30 40.80 1.20
CA GLY A 10 -45.96 40.79 -0.23
C GLY A 10 -44.56 40.29 -0.56
N THR A 11 -43.59 40.47 0.32
CA THR A 11 -42.18 40.23 -0.03
C THR A 11 -41.52 39.02 0.64
N GLN A 12 -42.18 38.33 1.57
CA GLN A 12 -41.56 37.19 2.28
C GLN A 12 -41.69 35.83 1.55
N ALA A 13 -42.61 35.69 0.59
CA ALA A 13 -42.84 34.40 -0.06
C ALA A 13 -41.76 34.01 -1.09
N SER A 14 -41.12 35.00 -1.74
CA SER A 14 -40.17 34.73 -2.83
C SER A 14 -38.73 34.46 -2.37
N LEU A 15 -38.34 34.94 -1.17
CA LEU A 15 -36.99 34.75 -0.63
C LEU A 15 -36.75 33.33 -0.08
N LEU A 16 -37.78 32.66 0.43
CA LEU A 16 -37.66 31.31 0.98
C LEU A 16 -37.50 30.23 -0.11
N ALA A 17 -38.09 30.43 -1.29
CA ALA A 17 -38.00 29.47 -2.40
C ALA A 17 -36.60 29.43 -3.05
N LEU A 18 -35.89 30.56 -3.10
CA LEU A 18 -34.54 30.63 -3.68
C LEU A 18 -33.45 30.07 -2.72
N LEU A 19 -33.63 30.21 -1.40
CA LEU A 19 -32.73 29.60 -0.42
C LEU A 19 -32.85 28.06 -0.39
N ALA A 20 -34.04 27.50 -0.63
CA ALA A 20 -34.25 26.05 -0.66
C ALA A 20 -33.53 25.37 -1.85
N TRP A 21 -33.45 26.03 -3.01
CA TRP A 21 -32.73 25.50 -4.17
C TRP A 21 -31.20 25.59 -4.03
N ALA A 22 -30.69 26.62 -3.35
CA ALA A 22 -29.25 26.76 -3.08
C ALA A 22 -28.72 25.69 -2.10
N CYS A 23 -29.52 25.26 -1.13
CA CYS A 23 -29.13 24.17 -0.22
C CYS A 23 -29.11 22.79 -0.89
N ALA A 24 -30.00 22.52 -1.86
CA ALA A 24 -30.03 21.24 -2.56
C ALA A 24 -28.86 21.04 -3.53
N ALA A 25 -28.33 22.13 -4.13
CA ALA A 25 -27.20 22.05 -5.06
C ALA A 25 -25.82 21.94 -4.37
N HIS A 26 -25.68 22.32 -3.10
CA HIS A 26 -24.42 22.19 -2.36
C HIS A 26 -24.20 20.83 -1.71
N PHE A 27 -25.25 20.03 -1.50
CA PHE A 27 -25.13 18.76 -0.79
C PHE A 27 -24.75 17.56 -1.68
N VAL A 28 -24.73 17.72 -3.02
CA VAL A 28 -24.45 16.61 -3.96
C VAL A 28 -22.96 16.45 -4.26
N LEU A 29 -22.10 17.39 -3.86
CA LEU A 29 -20.68 17.42 -4.25
C LEU A 29 -19.69 16.92 -3.18
N HIS A 30 -20.08 16.00 -2.30
CA HIS A 30 -19.15 15.44 -1.29
C HIS A 30 -19.24 13.92 -1.07
N ALA A 31 -20.03 13.17 -1.84
CA ALA A 31 -20.27 11.74 -1.58
C ALA A 31 -19.42 10.79 -2.46
N ALA A 32 -18.13 11.10 -2.68
CA ALA A 32 -17.19 10.16 -3.29
C ALA A 32 -15.82 10.19 -2.59
N GLY A 33 -15.82 10.31 -1.26
CA GLY A 33 -14.69 9.87 -0.45
C GLY A 33 -14.77 8.35 -0.33
N ALA A 34 -14.38 7.61 -1.38
CA ALA A 34 -14.13 6.19 -1.24
C ALA A 34 -13.06 6.03 -0.15
N SER A 35 -13.42 5.31 0.91
CA SER A 35 -12.55 5.00 2.04
C SER A 35 -11.31 4.27 1.53
N LEU A 36 -10.22 5.00 1.29
CA LEU A 36 -8.92 4.43 0.85
C LEU A 36 -8.34 3.41 1.84
N TRP A 37 -8.91 3.32 3.05
CA TRP A 37 -8.49 2.51 4.18
C TRP A 37 -9.19 1.15 4.26
N ASP A 38 -10.18 0.88 3.40
CA ASP A 38 -10.94 -0.39 3.44
C ASP A 38 -10.35 -1.47 2.52
N SER A 39 -9.16 -1.22 1.97
CA SER A 39 -8.50 -2.16 1.09
C SER A 39 -7.88 -3.30 1.91
N PRO A 40 -8.21 -4.56 1.64
CA PRO A 40 -7.63 -5.69 2.36
C PRO A 40 -6.13 -5.78 2.10
N CYS A 41 -5.35 -6.15 3.11
CA CYS A 41 -3.93 -6.41 2.95
C CYS A 41 -3.70 -7.58 1.98
N ASP A 42 -2.94 -7.34 0.91
CA ASP A 42 -2.64 -8.33 -0.11
C ASP A 42 -1.20 -8.23 -0.64
N CYS A 43 -0.56 -9.38 -0.86
CA CYS A 43 0.83 -9.43 -1.32
C CYS A 43 1.00 -8.96 -2.77
N GLY A 44 -0.08 -8.81 -3.55
CA GLY A 44 -0.06 -8.19 -4.87
C GLY A 44 0.37 -6.71 -4.84
N CYS A 45 0.33 -6.08 -3.66
CA CYS A 45 0.81 -4.72 -3.44
C CYS A 45 2.31 -4.64 -3.07
N CYS A 46 2.96 -5.79 -2.92
CA CYS A 46 4.34 -5.90 -2.49
C CYS A 46 5.24 -6.32 -3.65
N LEU A 47 6.46 -5.79 -3.67
CA LEU A 47 7.49 -6.08 -4.65
C LEU A 47 8.76 -6.55 -3.96
N VAL A 48 9.55 -7.35 -4.66
CA VAL A 48 10.85 -7.82 -4.17
C VAL A 48 11.85 -6.66 -4.14
N THR A 49 12.53 -6.47 -3.02
CA THR A 49 13.60 -5.48 -2.85
C THR A 49 14.78 -6.06 -2.08
N TYR A 50 15.94 -5.42 -2.22
CA TYR A 50 17.12 -5.80 -1.47
C TYR A 50 16.99 -5.37 0.00
N ARG A 51 17.36 -6.29 0.90
CA ARG A 51 17.57 -6.00 2.32
C ARG A 51 18.83 -5.17 2.50
N PRO A 52 18.75 -4.05 3.25
CA PRO A 52 19.95 -3.40 3.77
C PRO A 52 20.81 -4.41 4.55
N PRO A 53 22.16 -4.29 4.55
CA PRO A 53 23.03 -5.24 5.24
C PRO A 53 22.66 -5.50 6.71
N ALA A 54 22.14 -4.49 7.40
CA ALA A 54 21.70 -4.60 8.80
C ALA A 54 20.40 -5.41 9.00
N LEU A 55 19.63 -5.66 7.94
CA LEU A 55 18.39 -6.43 7.95
C LEU A 55 18.52 -7.80 7.28
N GLN A 56 19.73 -8.20 6.89
CA GLN A 56 19.99 -9.53 6.35
C GLN A 56 19.98 -10.56 7.48
N VAL A 57 19.20 -11.62 7.29
CA VAL A 57 19.07 -12.73 8.24
C VAL A 57 19.42 -14.01 7.50
N ASN A 58 20.30 -14.83 8.06
CA ASN A 58 20.77 -16.08 7.44
C ASN A 58 21.30 -15.93 6.01
N GLY A 59 21.91 -14.78 5.67
CA GLY A 59 22.42 -14.50 4.33
C GLY A 59 21.35 -14.26 3.27
N VAL A 60 20.07 -14.15 3.66
CA VAL A 60 18.99 -13.75 2.75
C VAL A 60 19.08 -12.25 2.53
N ASP A 61 19.25 -11.85 1.27
CA ASP A 61 19.46 -10.47 0.83
C ASP A 61 18.23 -9.84 0.17
N GLN A 62 17.13 -10.59 0.04
CA GLN A 62 15.86 -10.13 -0.54
C GLN A 62 14.74 -10.08 0.51
N MET A 63 13.79 -9.18 0.33
CA MET A 63 12.55 -9.09 1.10
C MET A 63 11.39 -8.60 0.23
N CYS A 64 10.18 -8.70 0.75
CA CYS A 64 9.02 -8.02 0.19
C CYS A 64 8.88 -6.63 0.82
N SER A 65 8.65 -5.62 -0.02
CA SER A 65 8.38 -4.23 0.39
C SER A 65 7.16 -3.70 -0.33
N VAL A 66 6.50 -2.72 0.27
CA VAL A 66 5.37 -2.01 -0.35
C VAL A 66 5.81 -1.32 -1.64
N SER A 67 4.94 -1.33 -2.66
CA SER A 67 5.12 -0.54 -3.88
C SER A 67 4.55 0.88 -3.73
N GLU A 68 5.05 1.83 -4.50
CA GLU A 68 4.62 3.24 -4.43
C GLU A 68 3.14 3.46 -4.78
N ALA A 69 2.51 2.51 -5.46
CA ALA A 69 1.10 2.59 -5.85
C ALA A 69 0.13 2.11 -4.76
N CYS A 70 0.65 1.59 -3.65
CA CYS A 70 -0.13 0.94 -2.61
C CYS A 70 -0.43 1.87 -1.44
N PRO A 71 -1.57 1.67 -0.75
CA PRO A 71 -1.92 2.48 0.41
C PRO A 71 -0.93 2.25 1.54
N GLU A 72 -0.70 3.27 2.37
CA GLU A 72 0.20 3.17 3.53
C GLU A 72 -0.33 2.18 4.58
N GLN A 73 -1.65 2.03 4.67
CA GLN A 73 -2.33 1.13 5.60
C GLN A 73 -3.36 0.27 4.87
N CYS A 74 -3.62 -0.92 5.40
CA CYS A 74 -4.57 -1.89 4.87
C CYS A 74 -5.30 -2.62 5.99
N GLN A 75 -6.45 -3.22 5.66
CA GLN A 75 -7.27 -3.96 6.62
C GLN A 75 -6.94 -5.45 6.60
N VAL A 76 -6.61 -5.99 7.77
CA VAL A 76 -6.42 -7.41 7.98
C VAL A 76 -7.78 -8.06 8.25
N GLN A 77 -8.47 -8.50 7.20
CA GLN A 77 -9.81 -9.13 7.32
C GLN A 77 -9.75 -10.56 7.89
N GLY A 78 -9.37 -10.71 9.16
CA GLY A 78 -9.34 -12.01 9.85
C GLY A 78 -8.40 -13.04 9.24
N ARG A 79 -7.40 -12.60 8.46
CA ARG A 79 -6.32 -13.46 7.98
C ARG A 79 -5.37 -13.73 9.15
N ASN A 80 -4.73 -14.90 9.14
CA ASN A 80 -3.66 -15.25 10.10
C ASN A 80 -2.45 -14.34 9.88
N THR A 81 -2.53 -13.09 10.32
CA THR A 81 -1.36 -12.21 10.30
C THR A 81 -0.51 -12.50 11.51
N LEU A 82 0.79 -12.64 11.27
CA LEU A 82 1.77 -12.74 12.34
C LEU A 82 1.73 -11.52 13.26
N THR A 83 1.22 -10.41 12.73
CA THR A 83 0.89 -9.21 13.49
C THR A 83 -0.63 -9.13 13.70
N SER A 84 -1.12 -9.73 14.79
CA SER A 84 -2.53 -9.64 15.20
C SER A 84 -2.79 -8.55 16.26
N SER A 85 -1.80 -7.69 16.54
CA SER A 85 -1.81 -6.78 17.69
C SER A 85 -2.40 -5.40 17.42
N THR A 86 -3.09 -5.19 16.29
CA THR A 86 -3.75 -3.90 16.02
C THR A 86 -5.23 -4.01 16.38
N ASP A 87 -5.65 -3.21 17.36
CA ASP A 87 -6.99 -3.27 17.98
C ASP A 87 -8.14 -3.10 16.97
N ASP A 88 -7.87 -2.44 15.84
CA ASP A 88 -8.85 -2.17 14.77
C ASP A 88 -8.65 -3.03 13.52
N GLY A 89 -7.66 -3.94 13.51
CA GLY A 89 -7.30 -4.74 12.34
C GLY A 89 -6.65 -3.95 11.19
N VAL A 90 -6.38 -2.65 11.39
CA VAL A 90 -5.62 -1.82 10.46
C VAL A 90 -4.13 -2.07 10.67
N LEU A 91 -3.37 -2.28 9.59
CA LEU A 91 -1.93 -2.54 9.65
C LEU A 91 -1.20 -1.67 8.62
N GLU A 92 0.03 -1.25 8.92
CA GLU A 92 0.91 -0.64 7.91
C GLU A 92 1.23 -1.66 6.81
N THR A 93 0.96 -1.29 5.56
CA THR A 93 1.17 -2.17 4.40
C THR A 93 2.64 -2.59 4.28
N SER A 94 3.58 -1.72 4.66
CA SER A 94 5.01 -2.02 4.71
C SER A 94 5.31 -3.19 5.66
N ARG A 95 4.72 -3.18 6.86
CA ARG A 95 4.85 -4.26 7.85
C ARG A 95 4.20 -5.54 7.38
N PHE A 96 3.01 -5.45 6.76
CA PHE A 96 2.36 -6.61 6.13
C PHE A 96 3.23 -7.23 5.05
N CYS A 97 3.78 -6.43 4.12
CA CYS A 97 4.66 -6.93 3.07
C CYS A 97 5.89 -7.64 3.62
N LEU A 98 6.51 -7.09 4.68
CA LEU A 98 7.71 -7.68 5.27
C LEU A 98 7.43 -8.99 6.01
N MET A 99 6.31 -9.08 6.72
CA MET A 99 6.04 -10.17 7.67
C MET A 99 5.16 -11.26 7.09
N ASP A 100 4.21 -10.94 6.22
CA ASP A 100 3.16 -11.85 5.77
C ASP A 100 3.33 -12.30 4.30
N CYS A 101 4.37 -11.81 3.63
CA CYS A 101 4.70 -12.14 2.24
C CYS A 101 6.14 -12.64 2.05
N LEU A 102 6.33 -13.50 1.05
CA LEU A 102 7.62 -13.96 0.55
C LEU A 102 7.80 -13.56 -0.92
N PRO A 103 9.00 -13.14 -1.34
CA PRO A 103 9.35 -13.00 -2.75
C PRO A 103 9.11 -14.27 -3.54
N ARG A 104 8.55 -14.13 -4.74
CA ARG A 104 8.33 -15.26 -5.66
C ARG A 104 9.62 -15.72 -6.34
N THR A 105 10.54 -14.77 -6.56
CA THR A 105 11.84 -14.99 -7.18
C THR A 105 12.91 -14.22 -6.41
N ARG A 106 14.14 -14.22 -6.92
CA ARG A 106 15.23 -13.34 -6.41
C ARG A 106 15.42 -12.08 -7.25
N GLU A 107 14.53 -11.84 -8.21
CA GLU A 107 14.61 -10.67 -9.08
C GLU A 107 13.97 -9.48 -8.37
N ALA A 108 14.72 -8.38 -8.24
CA ALA A 108 14.18 -7.15 -7.71
C ALA A 108 13.02 -6.64 -8.59
N ARG A 109 12.01 -6.04 -7.94
CA ARG A 109 10.75 -5.57 -8.55
C ARG A 109 9.83 -6.67 -9.08
N ASP A 110 10.14 -7.95 -8.89
CA ASP A 110 9.16 -9.01 -9.12
C ASP A 110 8.09 -9.00 -8.00
N GLY A 111 7.07 -9.84 -8.15
CA GLY A 111 5.97 -9.94 -7.20
C GLY A 111 6.28 -10.77 -5.94
N CYS A 112 5.45 -10.55 -4.93
CA CYS A 112 5.43 -11.32 -3.70
C CYS A 112 4.26 -12.32 -3.67
N ALA A 113 4.34 -13.29 -2.77
CA ALA A 113 3.31 -14.29 -2.50
C ALA A 113 3.04 -14.35 -1.00
N PRO A 114 1.80 -14.65 -0.58
CA PRO A 114 1.49 -14.84 0.83
C PRO A 114 2.23 -16.04 1.40
N LEU A 115 2.57 -15.97 2.68
CA LEU A 115 3.03 -17.14 3.44
C LEU A 115 1.96 -18.24 3.42
N SER A 116 2.41 -19.49 3.31
CA SER A 116 1.53 -20.63 3.60
C SER A 116 1.22 -20.68 5.10
N ALA A 117 0.13 -21.36 5.47
CA ALA A 117 -0.27 -21.51 6.87
C ALA A 117 0.81 -22.20 7.73
N ASP A 118 1.54 -23.17 7.17
CA ASP A 118 2.66 -23.83 7.83
C ASP A 118 3.83 -22.86 8.09
N GLN A 119 4.22 -22.10 7.07
CA GLN A 119 5.28 -21.08 7.19
C GLN A 119 4.90 -20.00 8.21
N ALA A 120 3.67 -19.49 8.16
CA ALA A 120 3.18 -18.54 9.16
C ALA A 120 3.21 -19.15 10.56
N GLY A 121 2.76 -20.39 10.74
CA GLY A 121 2.82 -21.09 12.03
C GLY A 121 4.23 -21.18 12.61
N ARG A 122 5.25 -21.38 11.77
CA ARG A 122 6.66 -21.42 12.17
C ARG A 122 7.25 -20.06 12.53
N LEU A 123 6.64 -18.98 12.08
CA LEU A 123 7.08 -17.61 12.37
C LEU A 123 6.41 -17.03 13.61
N VAL A 124 5.44 -17.70 14.24
CA VAL A 124 4.85 -17.20 15.49
C VAL A 124 5.89 -17.26 16.62
N THR A 125 6.14 -16.10 17.25
CA THR A 125 7.04 -15.99 18.40
C THR A 125 6.26 -15.95 19.71
N PRO A 126 6.85 -16.34 20.86
CA PRO A 126 6.18 -16.26 22.16
C PRO A 126 5.70 -14.85 22.54
N SER A 127 6.31 -13.81 21.98
CA SER A 127 5.92 -12.40 22.18
C SER A 127 4.79 -11.93 21.26
N GLY A 128 4.36 -12.76 20.30
CA GLY A 128 3.28 -12.42 19.36
C GLY A 128 3.65 -11.41 18.27
N ASN A 129 4.93 -11.10 18.08
CA ASN A 129 5.38 -10.14 17.07
C ASN A 129 5.73 -10.77 15.71
N GLY A 130 5.72 -12.10 15.62
CA GLY A 130 6.25 -12.83 14.47
C GLY A 130 7.78 -12.81 14.42
N ALA A 131 8.36 -13.78 13.73
CA ALA A 131 9.76 -13.82 13.33
C ALA A 131 9.89 -13.37 11.87
N ASP A 132 11.07 -12.89 11.49
CA ASP A 132 11.35 -12.50 10.11
C ASP A 132 11.23 -13.73 9.19
N PRO A 133 10.46 -13.68 8.08
CA PRO A 133 10.36 -14.78 7.13
C PRO A 133 11.70 -15.27 6.55
N ALA A 134 12.75 -14.45 6.54
CA ALA A 134 14.11 -14.88 6.17
C ALA A 134 14.70 -15.94 7.12
N THR A 135 14.13 -16.11 8.32
CA THR A 135 14.50 -17.21 9.24
C THR A 135 14.05 -18.58 8.75
N LEU A 136 13.13 -18.66 7.78
CA LEU A 136 12.66 -19.93 7.21
C LEU A 136 13.74 -20.64 6.37
N GLY A 137 14.82 -19.95 5.99
CA GLY A 137 15.98 -20.53 5.29
C GLY A 137 15.63 -21.01 3.88
N ASP A 138 15.96 -22.27 3.58
CA ASP A 138 15.79 -22.93 2.27
C ASP A 138 14.32 -23.04 1.78
N ALA A 139 13.35 -22.56 2.57
CA ALA A 139 11.95 -22.49 2.17
C ALA A 139 11.65 -21.38 1.15
N TRP A 140 12.66 -20.58 0.77
CA TRP A 140 12.57 -19.69 -0.37
C TRP A 140 12.58 -20.51 -1.66
N PRO A 141 11.71 -20.24 -2.65
CA PRO A 141 11.84 -20.92 -3.93
C PRO A 141 13.29 -20.75 -4.42
N PRO A 142 14.00 -21.83 -4.80
CA PRO A 142 15.31 -21.68 -5.40
C PRO A 142 15.16 -20.68 -6.54
N PRO A 143 16.11 -19.73 -6.70
CA PRO A 143 16.03 -18.76 -7.77
C PRO A 143 15.75 -19.54 -9.05
N ALA A 144 14.66 -19.19 -9.73
CA ALA A 144 14.43 -19.72 -11.07
C ALA A 144 15.74 -19.49 -11.83
N GLU A 145 16.36 -20.57 -12.32
CA GLU A 145 17.60 -20.45 -13.08
C GLU A 145 17.31 -19.47 -14.22
N LEU A 146 17.90 -18.27 -14.12
CA LEU A 146 17.81 -17.27 -15.17
C LEU A 146 18.29 -17.96 -16.45
N PRO A 147 17.50 -17.97 -17.54
CA PRO A 147 17.98 -18.56 -18.78
C PRO A 147 19.27 -17.84 -19.16
N GLU A 148 20.38 -18.58 -19.25
CA GLU A 148 21.77 -18.08 -19.42
C GLU A 148 21.91 -17.03 -20.55
N THR A 149 20.94 -17.00 -21.47
CA THR A 149 20.79 -16.02 -22.55
C THR A 149 20.62 -14.55 -22.13
N ALA A 150 20.32 -14.23 -20.86
CA ALA A 150 20.21 -12.84 -20.38
C ALA A 150 21.55 -12.22 -19.93
N ALA A 151 22.50 -13.03 -19.42
CA ALA A 151 23.80 -12.54 -18.95
C ALA A 151 24.76 -12.14 -20.09
N ALA A 152 24.52 -12.61 -21.32
CA ALA A 152 25.41 -12.37 -22.46
C ALA A 152 25.19 -11.03 -23.19
N ARG A 153 24.14 -10.25 -22.86
CA ARG A 153 23.78 -9.03 -23.62
C ARG A 153 24.05 -7.69 -22.92
N GLY A 154 24.61 -7.69 -21.71
CA GLY A 154 24.85 -6.47 -20.91
C GLY A 154 26.25 -5.86 -20.99
N ALA A 155 27.24 -6.53 -21.57
CA ALA A 155 28.64 -6.06 -21.57
C ALA A 155 29.02 -5.24 -22.82
N SER A 156 28.18 -4.28 -23.21
CA SER A 156 28.54 -3.29 -24.24
C SER A 156 28.13 -1.91 -23.77
N ALA A 157 28.84 -1.41 -22.75
CA ALA A 157 28.85 0.00 -22.44
C ALA A 157 29.47 0.75 -23.64
N PRO A 158 28.80 1.75 -24.23
CA PRO A 158 29.43 2.62 -25.19
C PRO A 158 30.52 3.44 -24.48
N ALA A 159 31.73 3.41 -25.04
CA ALA A 159 32.85 4.21 -24.57
C ALA A 159 32.45 5.69 -24.54
N SER A 160 32.65 6.30 -23.37
CA SER A 160 32.46 7.72 -23.11
C SER A 160 33.30 8.56 -24.08
N GLY A 161 32.64 9.16 -25.07
CA GLY A 161 33.23 10.16 -25.95
C GLY A 161 33.30 11.52 -25.26
N ASP A 162 34.52 11.92 -24.95
CA ASP A 162 35.10 13.26 -24.97
C ASP A 162 34.31 14.47 -24.46
N LEU A 163 34.87 15.00 -23.37
CA LEU A 163 34.79 16.37 -22.88
C LEU A 163 35.05 17.41 -23.99
N ALA A 164 34.21 18.44 -24.06
CA ALA A 164 34.64 19.78 -24.47
C ALA A 164 33.83 20.86 -23.74
N PRO A 165 34.47 21.79 -22.99
CA PRO A 165 33.82 23.00 -22.54
C PRO A 165 33.91 24.09 -23.62
N SER A 166 32.79 24.72 -23.93
CA SER A 166 32.76 25.99 -24.68
C SER A 166 32.46 27.11 -23.70
N TRP A 167 33.36 28.09 -23.70
CA TRP A 167 33.29 29.34 -22.97
C TRP A 167 32.12 30.21 -23.44
#